data_AF-A0A2M7J992-F1
#
_entry.id   AF-A0A2M7J992-F1
#
_cell.length_a   1.000
_cell.length_b   1.000
_cell.length_c   1.000
_cell.angle_alpha   90.00
_cell.angle_beta   90.00
_cell.angle_gamma   90.00
#
_symmetry.space_group_name_H-M   'P 1'
#
loop_
_entity.id
_entity.type
_entity.pdbx_description
1 polymer ?
#
loop_
_entity_poly.entity_id
_entity_poly.type
_entity_poly.pdbx_seq_one_letter_code
_entity_poly.pdbx_strand_id
1 'polypeptide(L)'
;LEIGYIEAQLDRLFLSWDWEVNSVQNIANGIVVIGKLTVLTLTGNKITRSGVAGVEIQTKVGATTLTPDAIASKAMDRDPGRAEAYALKNAASKLGNAFGRGLNRDFNYEHIPDEKITDRIFNNQ
;
A
#
# COMPACT_ATOMS: atom_id res chain seq x y z
N LEU A 1 -4.27 -0.14 -10.06
CA LEU A 1 -5.04 0.99 -9.49
C LEU A 1 -4.14 2.21 -9.38
N GLU A 2 -4.64 3.31 -9.92
CA GLU A 2 -4.10 4.66 -9.77
C GLU A 2 -4.25 5.14 -8.33
N ILE A 3 -3.36 6.01 -7.88
CA ILE A 3 -3.36 6.48 -6.49
C ILE A 3 -4.64 7.27 -6.16
N GLY A 4 -5.07 8.16 -7.06
CA GLY A 4 -6.30 8.94 -6.85
C GLY A 4 -7.57 8.08 -6.73
N TYR A 5 -7.60 6.90 -7.36
CA TYR A 5 -8.69 5.95 -7.13
C TYR A 5 -8.65 5.38 -5.71
N ILE A 6 -7.46 5.03 -5.20
CA ILE A 6 -7.29 4.52 -3.84
C ILE A 6 -7.73 5.57 -2.81
N GLU A 7 -7.29 6.81 -2.97
CA GLU A 7 -7.66 7.94 -2.08
C GLU A 7 -9.17 8.16 -2.10
N ALA A 8 -9.80 8.22 -3.27
CA ALA A 8 -11.25 8.36 -3.38
C ALA A 8 -12.02 7.19 -2.74
N GLN A 9 -11.49 5.95 -2.79
CA GLN A 9 -12.09 4.83 -2.08
C GLN A 9 -11.91 4.93 -0.56
N LEU A 10 -10.78 5.47 -0.08
CA LEU A 10 -10.56 5.70 1.35
C LEU A 10 -11.52 6.76 1.88
N ASP A 11 -11.69 7.88 1.16
CA ASP A 11 -12.64 8.95 1.48
C ASP A 11 -14.09 8.46 1.49
N ARG A 12 -14.43 7.53 0.59
CA ARG A 12 -15.79 6.99 0.47
C ARG A 12 -16.14 5.98 1.57
N LEU A 13 -15.19 5.15 1.98
CA LEU A 13 -15.46 3.97 2.82
C LEU A 13 -15.17 4.19 4.32
N PHE A 14 -14.34 5.17 4.67
CA PHE A 14 -13.93 5.43 6.04
C PHE A 14 -14.34 6.83 6.50
N LEU A 15 -14.53 7.01 7.82
CA LEU A 15 -14.84 8.32 8.39
C LEU A 15 -13.65 9.28 8.27
N SER A 16 -12.46 8.73 8.44
CA SER A 16 -11.19 9.42 8.25
C SER A 16 -10.09 8.40 7.99
N TRP A 17 -9.03 8.86 7.34
CA TRP A 17 -7.81 8.11 7.15
C TRP A 17 -6.61 9.03 7.26
N ASP A 18 -5.47 8.44 7.63
CA ASP A 18 -4.21 9.12 7.79
C ASP A 18 -3.08 8.25 7.25
N TRP A 19 -2.12 8.89 6.58
CA TRP A 19 -0.93 8.26 6.04
C TRP A 19 0.32 8.87 6.65
N GLU A 20 1.08 8.05 7.35
CA GLU A 20 2.32 8.44 8.02
C GLU A 20 3.50 7.77 7.33
N VAL A 21 4.43 8.55 6.81
CA VAL A 21 5.71 8.04 6.30
C VAL A 21 6.65 7.80 7.49
N ASN A 22 7.00 6.54 7.72
CA ASN A 22 7.87 6.13 8.82
C ASN A 22 9.35 6.21 8.45
N SER A 23 9.69 5.89 7.20
CA SER A 23 11.08 5.88 6.74
C SER A 23 11.15 6.06 5.23
N VAL A 24 12.13 6.85 4.80
CA VAL A 24 12.57 6.94 3.40
C VAL A 24 14.04 6.55 3.38
N GLN A 25 14.39 5.54 2.59
CA GLN A 25 15.74 5.00 2.52
C GLN A 25 16.21 4.96 1.07
N ASN A 26 17.45 5.35 0.84
CA ASN A 26 18.13 5.08 -0.41
C ASN A 26 18.86 3.74 -0.27
N ILE A 27 18.48 2.75 -1.09
CA ILE A 27 19.09 1.43 -1.10
C ILE A 27 19.59 1.18 -2.52
N ALA A 28 20.91 1.15 -2.69
CA ALA A 28 21.59 1.03 -3.98
C ALA A 28 21.14 2.12 -4.99
N ASN A 29 20.44 1.73 -6.05
CA ASN A 29 19.88 2.62 -7.08
C ASN A 29 18.38 2.87 -6.90
N GLY A 30 17.83 2.61 -5.70
CA GLY A 30 16.40 2.71 -5.43
C GLY A 30 16.07 3.54 -4.20
N ILE A 31 14.87 4.12 -4.21
CA ILE A 31 14.28 4.78 -3.06
C ILE A 31 13.17 3.88 -2.53
N VAL A 32 13.29 3.51 -1.25
CA VAL A 32 12.32 2.69 -0.54
C VAL A 32 11.60 3.56 0.47
N VAL A 33 10.27 3.55 0.42
CA VAL A 33 9.39 4.24 1.36
C VAL A 33 8.63 3.20 2.17
N ILE A 34 8.65 3.38 3.48
CA ILE A 34 7.90 2.61 4.46
C ILE A 34 6.96 3.57 5.16
N GLY A 35 5.68 3.24 5.21
CA GLY A 35 4.68 4.04 5.89
C GLY A 35 3.55 3.21 6.47
N LYS A 36 2.62 3.91 7.10
CA LYS A 36 1.53 3.33 7.88
C LYS A 36 0.24 4.06 7.54
N LEU A 37 -0.73 3.31 7.02
CA LEU A 37 -2.09 3.77 6.79
C LEU A 37 -2.94 3.43 8.01
N THR A 38 -3.60 4.43 8.58
CA THR A 38 -4.59 4.24 9.65
C THR A 38 -5.95 4.72 9.14
N VAL A 39 -6.99 3.90 9.29
CA VAL A 39 -8.36 4.25 8.89
C VAL A 39 -9.31 4.09 10.08
N LEU A 40 -10.32 4.97 10.16
CA LEU A 40 -11.41 4.89 11.14
C LEU A 40 -12.69 4.41 10.44
N THR A 41 -13.23 3.28 10.88
CA THR A 41 -14.48 2.73 10.32
C THR A 41 -15.70 3.49 10.83
N LEU A 42 -16.82 3.37 10.12
CA LEU A 42 -18.13 3.89 10.56
C LEU A 42 -18.56 3.34 11.94
N THR A 43 -18.06 2.16 12.32
CA THR A 43 -18.32 1.52 13.61
C THR A 43 -17.38 1.99 14.73
N GLY A 44 -16.48 2.94 14.45
CA GLY A 44 -15.53 3.49 15.42
C GLY A 44 -14.24 2.68 15.59
N ASN A 45 -14.04 1.60 14.84
CA ASN A 45 -12.82 0.80 14.91
C ASN A 45 -11.68 1.46 14.13
N LYS A 46 -10.47 1.38 14.68
CA LYS A 46 -9.25 1.78 13.97
C LYS A 46 -8.58 0.57 13.35
N ILE A 47 -8.25 0.67 12.06
CA ILE A 47 -7.51 -0.36 11.34
C ILE A 47 -6.22 0.25 10.82
N THR A 48 -5.10 -0.40 11.13
CA THR A 48 -3.78 0.04 10.69
C THR A 48 -3.14 -1.00 9.79
N ARG A 49 -2.54 -0.55 8.68
CA ARG A 49 -1.79 -1.38 7.73
C ARG A 49 -0.50 -0.68 7.33
N SER A 50 0.62 -1.40 7.44
CA SER A 50 1.90 -0.92 6.93
C SER A 50 1.97 -1.08 5.41
N GLY A 51 2.63 -0.15 4.76
CA GLY A 51 2.94 -0.15 3.34
C GLY A 51 4.44 -0.06 3.11
N VAL A 52 4.92 -0.80 2.12
CA VAL A 52 6.32 -0.73 1.68
C VAL A 52 6.33 -0.71 0.16
N ALA A 53 7.11 0.18 -0.42
CA ALA A 53 7.40 0.16 -1.85
C ALA A 53 8.77 0.75 -2.13
N GLY A 54 9.39 0.26 -3.22
CA GLY A 54 10.63 0.79 -3.75
C GLY A 54 10.43 1.23 -5.20
N VAL A 55 11.15 2.26 -5.62
CA VAL A 55 11.28 2.63 -7.02
C VAL A 55 12.74 2.81 -7.38
N GLU A 56 13.09 2.43 -8.60
CA GLU A 56 14.41 2.71 -9.16
C GLU A 56 14.56 4.21 -9.47
N ILE A 57 15.72 4.77 -9.13
CA ILE A 57 16.13 6.15 -9.41
C ILE A 57 16.41 6.26 -10.89
N GLN A 58 15.75 7.20 -11.57
CA GLN A 58 16.01 7.41 -12.99
C GLN A 58 17.38 8.04 -13.22
N THR A 59 18.21 7.36 -14.02
CA THR A 59 19.51 7.85 -14.49
C THR A 59 19.44 8.42 -15.91
N LYS A 60 20.45 9.19 -16.29
CA LYS A 60 20.62 9.66 -17.67
C LYS A 60 20.87 8.47 -18.62
N VAL A 61 20.34 8.56 -19.84
CA VAL A 61 20.53 7.53 -20.89
C VAL A 61 22.03 7.30 -21.12
N GLY A 62 22.47 6.04 -21.02
CA GLY A 62 23.86 5.64 -21.24
C GLY A 62 24.79 5.72 -20.02
N ALA A 63 24.28 6.11 -18.85
CA ALA A 63 25.10 6.22 -17.65
C ALA A 63 25.03 4.96 -16.77
N THR A 64 26.18 4.54 -16.23
CA THR A 64 26.26 3.44 -15.25
C THR A 64 25.78 3.94 -13.88
N THR A 65 24.90 3.17 -13.25
CA THR A 65 24.04 3.49 -12.11
C THR A 65 24.74 3.81 -10.78
N LEU A 66 26.07 3.98 -10.79
CA LEU A 66 26.92 4.14 -9.60
C LEU A 66 27.56 5.53 -9.45
N THR A 67 27.33 6.45 -10.40
CA THR A 67 27.85 7.83 -10.30
C THR A 67 26.76 8.80 -9.85
N PRO A 68 26.94 9.57 -8.76
CA PRO A 68 25.97 10.59 -8.34
C PRO A 68 25.62 11.61 -9.44
N ASP A 69 26.57 11.89 -10.34
CA ASP A 69 26.41 12.82 -11.49
C ASP A 69 25.49 12.28 -12.61
N ALA A 70 25.23 10.97 -12.60
CA ALA A 70 24.34 10.29 -13.55
C ALA A 70 22.86 10.33 -13.14
N ILE A 71 22.55 10.75 -11.91
CA ILE A 71 21.18 10.90 -11.43
C ILE A 71 20.52 12.05 -12.21
N ALA A 72 19.33 11.82 -12.76
CA ALA A 72 18.61 12.90 -13.44
C ALA A 72 18.23 13.98 -12.42
N SER A 73 18.43 15.26 -12.76
CA SER A 73 18.22 16.39 -11.82
C SER A 73 16.81 16.45 -11.20
N LYS A 74 15.80 15.85 -11.85
CA LYS A 74 14.40 15.79 -11.35
C LYS A 74 14.03 14.44 -10.72
N ALA A 75 14.96 13.47 -10.70
CA ALA A 75 14.71 12.14 -10.16
C ALA A 75 14.49 12.19 -8.65
N MET A 76 15.28 12.98 -7.93
CA MET A 76 15.16 13.09 -6.48
C MET A 76 13.84 13.72 -6.01
N ASP A 77 13.21 14.58 -6.81
CA ASP A 77 11.90 15.16 -6.44
C ASP A 77 10.74 14.23 -6.81
N ARG A 78 10.83 13.53 -7.94
CA ARG A 78 9.74 12.71 -8.47
C ARG A 78 9.71 11.31 -7.87
N ASP A 79 10.88 10.69 -7.72
CA ASP A 79 10.97 9.26 -7.41
C ASP A 79 10.54 8.95 -5.95
N PRO A 80 10.83 9.78 -4.93
CA PRO A 80 10.25 9.59 -3.59
C PRO A 80 8.73 9.67 -3.58
N GLY A 81 8.13 10.67 -4.25
CA GLY A 81 6.67 10.81 -4.30
C GLY A 81 6.00 9.62 -4.99
N ARG A 82 6.65 9.06 -6.02
CA ARG A 82 6.20 7.82 -6.67
C ARG A 82 6.30 6.62 -5.73
N ALA A 83 7.40 6.48 -4.99
CA ALA A 83 7.59 5.41 -4.03
C ALA A 83 6.57 5.48 -2.89
N GLU A 84 6.28 6.68 -2.40
CA GLU A 84 5.28 6.93 -1.37
C GLU A 84 3.88 6.52 -1.84
N ALA A 85 3.46 6.94 -3.04
CA ALA A 85 2.18 6.54 -3.61
C ALA A 85 2.05 5.01 -3.72
N TYR A 86 3.12 4.32 -4.12
CA TYR A 86 3.13 2.87 -4.17
C TYR A 86 3.11 2.22 -2.77
N ALA A 87 3.75 2.82 -1.78
CA ALA A 87 3.70 2.36 -0.40
C ALA A 87 2.28 2.48 0.18
N LEU A 88 1.61 3.62 -0.04
CA LEU A 88 0.21 3.82 0.35
C LEU A 88 -0.71 2.80 -0.33
N LYS A 89 -0.55 2.58 -1.64
CA LYS A 89 -1.29 1.54 -2.36
C LYS A 89 -1.03 0.13 -1.80
N ASN A 90 0.21 -0.18 -1.44
CA ASN A 90 0.54 -1.45 -0.80
C ASN A 90 -0.21 -1.60 0.54
N ALA A 91 -0.23 -0.56 1.38
CA ALA A 91 -0.98 -0.56 2.63
C ALA A 91 -2.49 -0.71 2.40
N ALA A 92 -3.06 0.08 1.48
CA ALA A 92 -4.49 0.07 1.17
C ALA A 92 -4.96 -1.28 0.63
N SER A 93 -4.18 -1.95 -0.21
CA SER A 93 -4.51 -3.30 -0.70
C SER A 93 -4.66 -4.33 0.43
N LYS A 94 -4.07 -4.08 1.61
CA LYS A 94 -4.24 -4.91 2.82
C LYS A 94 -5.54 -4.59 3.58
N LEU A 95 -6.37 -3.67 3.10
CA LEU A 95 -7.71 -3.41 3.64
C LEU A 95 -8.75 -4.32 2.96
N GLY A 96 -8.77 -4.39 1.62
CA GLY A 96 -9.80 -5.18 0.94
C GLY A 96 -9.57 -5.38 -0.56
N ASN A 97 -10.39 -6.22 -1.18
CA ASN A 97 -10.43 -6.37 -2.64
C ASN A 97 -10.79 -5.05 -3.34
N ALA A 98 -11.60 -4.18 -2.70
CA ALA A 98 -11.92 -2.84 -3.17
C ALA A 98 -10.67 -1.96 -3.41
N PHE A 99 -9.57 -2.27 -2.70
CA PHE A 99 -8.27 -1.58 -2.81
C PHE A 99 -7.24 -2.36 -3.64
N GLY A 100 -7.68 -3.37 -4.39
CA GLY A 100 -6.83 -4.11 -5.32
C GLY A 100 -6.04 -5.26 -4.71
N ARG A 101 -6.45 -5.79 -3.53
CA ARG A 101 -5.81 -6.98 -2.91
C ARG A 101 -5.66 -8.17 -3.86
N GLY A 102 -6.68 -8.39 -4.69
CA GLY A 102 -6.75 -9.55 -5.59
C GLY A 102 -6.10 -9.35 -6.95
N LEU A 103 -5.61 -8.14 -7.30
CA LEU A 103 -5.16 -7.85 -8.67
C LEU A 103 -3.92 -8.65 -9.10
N ASN A 104 -3.12 -9.13 -8.14
CA ASN A 104 -1.90 -9.90 -8.39
C ASN A 104 -1.91 -11.24 -7.63
N ARG A 105 -3.10 -11.84 -7.40
CA ARG A 105 -3.22 -13.14 -6.73
C ARG A 105 -3.84 -14.14 -7.70
N ASP A 106 -3.08 -15.17 -8.05
CA ASP A 106 -3.54 -16.25 -8.93
C ASP A 106 -4.47 -17.24 -8.20
N PHE A 107 -4.39 -17.26 -6.87
CA PHE A 107 -5.18 -18.15 -6.02
C PHE A 107 -6.31 -17.39 -5.33
N ASN A 108 -7.55 -17.66 -5.74
CA ASN A 108 -8.77 -17.22 -5.06
C ASN A 108 -9.39 -18.44 -4.35
N TYR A 109 -9.26 -18.48 -3.02
CA TYR A 109 -9.98 -19.44 -2.20
C TYR A 109 -11.28 -18.79 -1.72
N GLU A 110 -12.41 -19.28 -2.22
CA GLU A 110 -13.71 -18.95 -1.66
C GLU A 110 -13.91 -19.79 -0.40
N HIS A 111 -13.82 -19.15 0.76
CA HIS A 111 -14.17 -19.80 2.01
C HIS A 111 -15.69 -19.87 2.12
N ILE A 112 -16.23 -21.07 1.91
CA ILE A 112 -17.61 -21.39 2.29
C ILE A 112 -17.56 -21.72 3.79
N PRO A 113 -18.27 -21.00 4.67
CA PRO A 113 -18.31 -21.31 6.09
C PRO A 113 -18.83 -22.73 6.30
N ASP A 114 -18.10 -23.55 7.06
CA ASP A 114 -18.60 -24.87 7.46
C ASP A 114 -19.83 -24.70 8.35
N GLU A 115 -20.97 -25.28 7.96
CA GLU A 115 -22.26 -25.26 8.70
C GLU A 115 -22.12 -25.72 10.17
N LYS A 116 -21.09 -26.52 10.48
CA LYS A 116 -20.81 -27.00 11.83
C LYS A 116 -20.25 -25.94 12.78
N ILE A 117 -19.79 -24.80 12.27
CA ILE A 117 -19.30 -23.69 13.09
C ILE A 117 -20.48 -22.86 13.62
N THR A 118 -21.53 -22.67 12.81
CA THR A 118 -22.74 -21.96 13.25
C THR A 118 -23.43 -22.70 14.39
N ASP A 119 -23.53 -24.03 14.32
CA ASP A 119 -24.20 -24.83 15.37
C ASP A 119 -23.48 -24.75 16.73
N ARG A 120 -22.15 -24.57 16.74
CA ARG A 120 -21.37 -24.43 18.00
C ARG A 120 -21.52 -23.07 18.67
N ILE A 121 -21.87 -22.04 17.90
CA ILE A 121 -22.09 -20.68 18.44
C ILE A 121 -23.53 -20.55 18.96
N PHE A 122 -24.50 -21.18 18.30
CA PHE A 122 -25.92 -21.09 18.69
C PHE A 122 -26.36 -22.11 19.74
N ASN A 123 -25.68 -23.27 19.87
CA ASN A 123 -26.03 -24.31 20.86
C ASN A 123 -25.28 -24.20 22.19
N ASN A 124 -24.51 -23.13 22.42
CA ASN A 124 -23.81 -22.86 23.69
C ASN A 124 -24.45 -21.68 24.47
N GLN A 125 -25.76 -21.44 24.26
CA GLN A 125 -26.60 -20.57 25.10
C GLN A 125 -27.57 -21.40 25.93
#